data_AF-A0A0J6ZC78-F1
#
_entry.id   AF-A0A0J6ZC78-F1
#
_cell.length_a   1.000
_cell.length_b   1.000
_cell.length_c   1.000
_cell.angle_alpha   90.00
_cell.angle_beta   90.00
_cell.angle_gamma   90.00
#
_symmetry.space_group_name_H-M   'P 1'
#
loop_
_entity.id
_entity.type
_entity.pdbx_description
1 polymer ?
#
loop_
_entity_poly.entity_id
_entity_poly.type
_entity_poly.pdbx_seq_one_letter_code
_entity_poly.pdbx_strand_id
1 'polypeptide(L)' 'MNKPPDQPAIHIAANAARPGLVLVAIGSGTDPFSVSPEFANELAGQLLDAATAARDAETYARDA' A
#
# COMPACT_ATOMS: atom_id res chain seq x y z
N MET A 1 -6.85 17.12 -8.68
CA MET A 1 -7.55 16.33 -7.63
C MET A 1 -6.85 16.63 -6.31
N ASN A 2 -7.48 17.43 -5.43
CA ASN A 2 -6.95 17.72 -4.11
C ASN A 2 -7.40 16.61 -3.15
N LYS A 3 -6.47 15.73 -2.75
CA LYS A 3 -6.71 14.72 -1.72
C LYS A 3 -6.72 15.41 -0.34
N PRO A 4 -7.66 15.11 0.57
CA PRO A 4 -7.66 15.66 1.93
C PRO A 4 -6.32 15.36 2.63
N PRO A 5 -5.76 16.30 3.39
CA PRO A 5 -4.44 16.16 4.03
C PRO A 5 -4.35 14.99 5.02
N ASP A 6 -5.50 14.49 5.47
CA ASP A 6 -5.62 13.47 6.52
C ASP A 6 -5.66 12.04 5.94
N GLN A 7 -5.70 11.89 4.61
CA GLN A 7 -5.65 10.55 4.02
C GLN A 7 -4.19 10.13 3.83
N PRO A 8 -3.76 8.98 4.41
CA PRO A 8 -2.43 8.46 4.18
C PRO A 8 -2.21 8.31 2.67
N ALA A 9 -1.22 9.04 2.16
CA ALA A 9 -0.74 8.87 0.81
C ALA A 9 0.36 7.82 0.87
N ILE A 10 0.04 6.59 0.48
CA ILE A 10 1.08 5.58 0.24
C ILE A 10 1.72 5.94 -1.11
N HIS A 11 3.02 6.23 -1.10
CA HIS A 11 3.83 6.49 -2.28
C HIS A 11 4.82 5.34 -2.47
N ILE A 12 4.78 4.70 -3.64
CA ILE A 12 5.63 3.56 -3.98
C ILE A 12 6.38 3.90 -5.27
N ALA A 13 7.70 3.83 -5.22
CA ALA A 13 8.57 4.17 -6.35
C ALA A 13 9.90 3.39 -6.28
N ALA A 14 10.67 3.37 -7.37
CA ALA A 14 12.06 2.90 -7.31
C ALA A 14 12.91 3.87 -6.47
N ASN A 15 13.79 3.35 -5.61
CA ASN A 15 14.65 4.20 -4.80
C ASN A 15 15.86 4.68 -5.61
N ALA A 16 15.82 5.92 -6.10
CA ALA A 16 16.92 6.52 -6.86
C ALA A 16 18.22 6.71 -6.05
N ALA A 17 18.12 6.90 -4.73
CA ALA A 17 19.28 7.05 -3.84
C ALA A 17 19.89 5.71 -3.40
N ARG A 18 19.13 4.61 -3.50
CA ARG A 18 19.57 3.25 -3.16
C ARG A 18 19.13 2.27 -4.26
N PRO A 19 19.92 2.13 -5.33
CA PRO A 19 19.60 1.24 -6.43
C PRO A 19 19.35 -0.20 -5.97
N GLY A 20 18.35 -0.86 -6.58
CA GLY A 20 17.95 -2.22 -6.23
C GLY A 20 16.89 -2.32 -5.13
N LEU A 21 16.45 -1.21 -4.54
CA LEU A 21 15.40 -1.18 -3.52
C LEU A 21 14.17 -0.41 -3.98
N VAL A 22 13.01 -0.77 -3.42
CA VAL A 22 11.74 -0.06 -3.59
C VAL A 22 11.54 0.89 -2.41
N LEU A 23 11.21 2.15 -2.70
CA LEU A 23 10.85 3.15 -1.71
C LEU A 23 9.35 3.05 -1.40
N VAL A 24 9.02 3.01 -0.12
CA VAL A 24 7.65 3.06 0.40
C VAL A 24 7.56 4.23 1.38
N ALA A 25 6.74 5.23 1.07
CA ALA A 25 6.42 6.34 1.96
C ALA A 25 4.93 6.28 2.34
N ILE A 26 4.60 6.46 3.60
CA ILE A 26 3.22 6.57 4.08
C ILE A 26 3.04 7.98 4.63
N GLY A 27 2.19 8.77 3.99
CA GLY A 27 1.98 10.17 4.34
C GLY A 27 1.37 10.34 5.73
N SER A 28 2.20 10.81 6.68
CA SER A 28 1.86 11.67 7.83
C SER A 28 3.11 12.30 8.50
N GLY A 29 4.27 12.31 7.81
CA GLY A 29 5.53 12.85 8.35
C GLY A 29 6.54 11.78 8.82
N THR A 30 6.24 10.50 8.65
CA THR A 30 7.19 9.40 8.87
C THR A 30 8.19 9.26 7.72
N ASP A 31 9.44 8.96 8.06
CA ASP A 31 10.50 8.72 7.08
C ASP A 31 10.15 7.54 6.15
N PRO A 32 10.43 7.66 4.85
CA PRO A 32 10.25 6.57 3.91
C PRO A 32 11.19 5.41 4.25
N PHE A 33 10.67 4.18 4.21
CA PHE A 33 11.50 2.98 4.35
C PHE A 33 11.68 2.31 2.99
N SER A 34 12.78 1.58 2.84
CA SER A 34 13.10 0.85 1.62
C SER A 34 12.98 -0.65 1.87
N VAL A 35 12.42 -1.36 0.89
CA VAL A 35 12.26 -2.82 0.93
C VAL A 35 12.85 -3.47 -0.31
N SER A 36 13.08 -4.79 -0.25
CA SER A 36 13.52 -5.53 -1.43
C SER A 36 12.37 -5.66 -2.46
N PRO A 37 12.69 -5.84 -3.74
CA PRO A 37 11.68 -6.07 -4.77
C PRO A 37 10.78 -7.29 -4.49
N GLU A 38 11.33 -8.36 -3.94
CA GLU A 38 10.61 -9.60 -3.63
C GLU A 38 9.56 -9.34 -2.54
N PHE A 39 9.95 -8.67 -1.46
CA PHE A 39 9.03 -8.31 -0.39
C PHE A 39 7.96 -7.32 -0.85
N ALA A 40 8.29 -6.42 -1.79
CA ALA A 40 7.29 -5.52 -2.39
C ALA A 40 6.22 -6.30 -3.17
N ASN A 41 6.59 -7.37 -3.87
CA ASN A 41 5.63 -8.24 -4.57
C ASN A 41 4.74 -9.00 -3.58
N GLU A 42 5.31 -9.54 -2.51
CA GLU A 42 4.55 -10.21 -1.44
C GLU A 42 3.52 -9.25 -0.81
N LEU A 43 3.94 -8.03 -0.49
CA LEU A 43 3.06 -7.00 0.07
C LEU A 43 1.90 -6.67 -0.87
N ALA A 44 2.14 -6.58 -2.18
CA ALA A 44 1.10 -6.35 -3.17
C ALA A 44 0.06 -7.49 -3.19
N GLY A 45 0.50 -8.74 -3.09
CA GLY A 45 -0.39 -9.91 -2.98
C GLY A 45 -1.26 -9.85 -1.72
N GLN A 46 -0.66 -9.59 -0.56
CA GLN A 46 -1.40 -9.47 0.71
C GLN A 46 -2.47 -8.37 0.68
N LEU A 47 -2.16 -7.23 0.06
CA LEU A 47 -3.13 -6.14 -0.10
C LEU A 47 -4.31 -6.54 -0.99
N LEU A 48 -4.06 -7.28 -2.07
CA LEU A 48 -5.11 -7.77 -2.96
C LEU A 48 -6.01 -8.79 -2.26
N ASP A 49 -5.43 -9.73 -1.52
CA ASP A 49 -6.18 -10.75 -0.79
C ASP A 49 -7.08 -10.09 0.27
N ALA A 50 -6.54 -9.13 1.03
CA ALA A 50 -7.31 -8.37 2.02
C ALA A 50 -8.45 -7.57 1.37
N ALA A 51 -8.20 -6.91 0.23
CA ALA A 51 -9.24 -6.18 -0.49
C ALA A 51 -10.35 -7.09 -1.02
N THR A 52 -10.01 -8.30 -1.46
CA THR A 52 -10.97 -9.31 -1.92
C THR A 52 -11.84 -9.79 -0.76
N ALA A 53 -11.21 -10.20 0.34
CA ALA A 53 -11.92 -10.64 1.54
C ALA A 53 -12.86 -9.56 2.09
N ALA A 54 -12.46 -8.28 2.05
CA ALA A 54 -13.31 -7.17 2.49
C ALA A 54 -14.55 -6.99 1.60
N ARG A 55 -14.42 -7.14 0.27
CA ARG A 55 -15.57 -7.09 -0.67
C ARG A 55 -16.53 -8.25 -0.46
N ASP A 56 -16.00 -9.44 -0.23
CA ASP A 56 -16.80 -10.63 0.03
C ASP A 56 -17.60 -10.49 1.33
N ALA A 57 -16.96 -9.96 2.38
CA ALA A 57 -17.61 -9.67 3.66
C ALA A 57 -18.71 -8.61 3.53
N GLU A 58 -18.49 -7.55 2.75
CA GLU A 58 -19.52 -6.53 2.46
C GLU A 58 -20.71 -7.11 1.70
N THR A 59 -20.45 -7.98 0.72
CA THR A 59 -21.49 -8.66 -0.05
C THR A 59 -22.34 -9.55 0.85
N TYR A 60 -21.69 -10.37 1.69
CA TYR A 60 -22.38 -11.20 2.68
C TYR A 60 -23.23 -10.37 3.65
N ALA A 61 -22.72 -9.24 4.14
CA ALA A 61 -23.44 -8.36 5.06
C ALA A 61 -24.65 -7.64 4.44
N ARG A 62 -24.70 -7.48 3.10
CA ARG A 62 -25.83 -6.88 2.38
C ARG A 62 -26.95 -7.87 2.07
N ASP A 63 -26.59 -9.15 1.91
CA ASP A 63 -27.52 -10.22 1.52
C ASP A 63 -28.10 -10.99 2.73
N ALA A 64 -27.69 -10.63 3.95
CA ALA A 64 -28.17 -11.16 5.23
C ALA A 64 -29.30 -10.30 5.83
#